data_AF-A0A921IN08-F1
#
_entry.id   AF-A0A921IN08-F1
#
_cell.length_a   1.000
_cell.length_b   1.000
_cell.length_c   1.000
_cell.angle_alpha   90.00
_cell.angle_beta   90.00
_cell.angle_gamma   90.00
#
_symmetry.space_group_name_H-M   'P 1'
#
loop_
_entity.id
_entity.type
_entity.pdbx_description
1 polymer ?
#
loop_
_entity_poly.entity_id
_entity_poly.type
_entity_poly.pdbx_seq_one_letter_code
_entity_poly.pdbx_strand_id
1 'polypeptide(L)'
;MDWSSIGRNLRQYRQESGLRQEDLARAAGLSVNYIGMVERGEKIPSLETFVALLNLLHVSADMVLTDVVDTGYTVKQSMLAEQVGRLPAAERERIYAVVQVLVDRADTGEA
;
A
#
# COMPACT_ATOMS: atom_id res chain seq x y z
N MET A 1 -9.11 5.34 -11.47
CA MET A 1 -7.81 5.43 -10.76
C MET A 1 -8.07 6.06 -9.40
N ASP A 2 -7.83 5.31 -8.31
CA ASP A 2 -8.08 5.78 -6.94
C ASP A 2 -6.82 6.42 -6.35
N TRP A 3 -6.75 7.75 -6.45
CA TRP A 3 -5.65 8.55 -5.91
C TRP A 3 -5.58 8.56 -4.39
N SER A 4 -6.69 8.28 -3.71
CA SER A 4 -6.71 8.21 -2.24
C SER A 4 -5.95 6.99 -1.76
N SER A 5 -6.10 5.84 -2.43
CA SER A 5 -5.32 4.64 -2.14
C SER A 5 -3.82 4.84 -2.37
N ILE A 6 -3.44 5.44 -3.50
CA ILE A 6 -2.03 5.76 -3.80
C ILE A 6 -1.43 6.69 -2.73
N GLY A 7 -2.16 7.76 -2.36
CA GLY A 7 -1.72 8.69 -1.31
C GLY A 7 -1.57 8.02 0.06
N ARG A 8 -2.51 7.15 0.44
CA ARG A 8 -2.43 6.36 1.68
C ARG A 8 -1.22 5.44 1.69
N ASN A 9 -0.93 4.77 0.57
CA ASN A 9 0.23 3.87 0.47
C ASN A 9 1.55 4.65 0.58
N LEU A 10 1.68 5.80 -0.09
CA LEU A 10 2.84 6.69 0.08
C LEU A 10 3.02 7.12 1.54
N ARG A 11 1.93 7.51 2.21
CA ARG A 11 1.95 7.86 3.63
C ARG A 11 2.41 6.71 4.51
N GLN A 12 1.89 5.51 4.26
CA GLN A 12 2.25 4.29 4.99
C GLN A 12 3.76 4.05 4.88
N TYR A 13 4.30 3.96 3.67
CA TYR A 13 5.73 3.69 3.46
C TYR A 13 6.64 4.81 3.98
N ARG A 14 6.20 6.07 3.94
CA ARG A 14 6.91 7.17 4.63
C ARG A 14 6.98 6.92 6.14
N GLN A 15 5.88 6.52 6.76
CA GLN A 15 5.84 6.26 8.20
C GLN A 15 6.68 5.03 8.59
N GLU A 16 6.64 3.96 7.80
CA GLU A 16 7.48 2.77 7.99
C GLU A 16 8.98 3.10 7.86
N SER A 17 9.33 4.07 7.01
CA SER A 17 10.70 4.60 6.87
C SER A 17 11.09 5.57 8.00
N GLY A 18 10.21 5.82 8.99
CA GLY A 18 10.48 6.73 10.11
C GLY A 18 10.55 8.21 9.76
N LEU A 19 10.15 8.61 8.55
CA LEU A 19 10.25 9.99 8.08
C LEU A 19 9.01 10.80 8.44
N ARG A 20 9.20 12.06 8.85
CA ARG A 20 8.09 13.03 8.92
C ARG A 20 7.79 13.58 7.53
N GLN A 21 6.64 14.24 7.37
CA GLN A 21 6.32 14.92 6.10
C GLN A 21 7.36 15.99 5.77
N GLU A 22 7.89 16.68 6.79
CA GLU A 22 8.95 17.68 6.61
C GLU A 22 10.24 17.06 6.06
N ASP A 23 10.57 15.84 6.47
CA ASP A 23 11.80 15.17 6.06
C ASP A 23 11.72 14.73 4.60
N LEU A 24 10.60 14.11 4.21
CA LEU A 24 10.36 13.72 2.82
C LEU A 24 10.26 14.94 1.90
N ALA A 25 9.57 15.99 2.34
CA ALA A 25 9.44 17.24 1.58
C ALA A 25 10.81 17.88 1.33
N ARG A 26 11.65 17.97 2.37
CA ARG A 26 13.02 18.49 2.28
C ARG A 26 13.87 17.68 1.28
N ALA A 27 13.83 16.35 1.39
CA ALA A 27 14.59 15.47 0.53
C ALA A 27 14.13 15.53 -0.95
N ALA A 28 12.84 15.73 -1.18
CA ALA A 28 12.25 15.83 -2.52
C ALA A 28 12.31 17.25 -3.12
N GLY A 29 12.74 18.27 -2.37
CA GLY A 29 12.70 19.67 -2.81
C GLY A 29 11.26 20.21 -2.96
N LEU A 30 10.33 19.71 -2.16
CA LEU A 30 8.90 20.05 -2.20
C LEU A 30 8.45 20.76 -0.93
N SER A 31 7.26 21.36 -0.96
CA SER A 31 6.65 21.91 0.26
C SER A 31 6.02 20.80 1.10
N VAL A 32 6.06 20.95 2.43
CA VAL A 32 5.40 20.03 3.38
C VAL A 32 3.91 19.92 3.08
N ASN A 33 3.27 21.04 2.77
CA ASN A 33 1.85 21.06 2.39
C ASN A 33 1.58 20.25 1.12
N TYR A 34 2.46 20.32 0.12
CA TYR A 34 2.33 19.51 -1.09
C TYR A 34 2.41 18.02 -0.81
N ILE A 35 3.39 17.56 -0.01
CA ILE A 35 3.46 16.16 0.45
C ILE A 35 2.17 15.76 1.16
N GLY A 36 1.67 16.61 2.07
CA GLY A 36 0.41 16.36 2.77
C GLY A 36 -0.80 16.21 1.83
N MET A 37 -0.92 17.07 0.81
CA MET A 37 -1.99 16.96 -0.19
C MET A 37 -1.85 15.69 -1.04
N VAL A 38 -0.64 15.29 -1.42
CA VAL A 38 -0.38 14.05 -2.15
C VAL A 38 -0.79 12.83 -1.30
N GLU A 39 -0.39 12.79 -0.04
CA GLU A 39 -0.71 11.68 0.87
C GLU A 39 -2.21 11.54 1.18
N ARG A 40 -2.97 12.63 1.06
CA ARG A 40 -4.43 12.61 1.19
C ARG A 40 -5.15 12.37 -0.14
N GLY A 41 -4.43 12.26 -1.25
CA GLY A 41 -5.02 12.11 -2.59
C GLY A 41 -5.65 13.40 -3.16
N GLU A 42 -5.41 14.55 -2.53
CA GLU A 42 -5.94 15.87 -2.94
C GLU A 42 -5.16 16.47 -4.12
N LYS A 43 -3.89 16.09 -4.25
CA LYS A 43 -2.99 16.53 -5.34
C LYS A 43 -2.38 15.32 -6.02
N ILE A 44 -2.46 15.31 -7.35
CA ILE A 44 -1.83 14.29 -8.18
C ILE A 44 -0.39 14.76 -8.48
N PRO A 45 0.64 14.01 -8.08
CA PRO A 45 2.02 14.34 -8.42
C PRO A 45 2.29 14.10 -9.91
N SER A 46 3.27 14.81 -10.48
CA SER A 46 3.79 14.43 -11.80
C SER A 46 4.46 13.05 -11.70
N LEU A 47 4.63 12.36 -12.83
CA LEU A 47 5.34 11.08 -12.84
C LEU A 47 6.78 11.23 -12.32
N GLU A 48 7.44 12.34 -12.65
CA GLU A 48 8.78 12.66 -12.16
C GLU A 48 8.80 12.78 -10.64
N THR A 49 7.87 13.55 -10.05
CA THR A 49 7.74 13.66 -8.60
C THR A 49 7.40 12.31 -7.97
N PHE A 50 6.50 11.55 -8.56
CA PHE A 50 6.13 10.23 -8.06
C PHE A 50 7.36 9.31 -7.98
N VAL A 51 8.13 9.18 -9.07
CA VAL A 51 9.36 8.38 -9.12
C VAL A 51 10.39 8.88 -8.10
N ALA A 52 10.55 10.20 -7.94
CA ALA A 52 11.46 10.76 -6.94
C ALA A 52 11.06 10.35 -5.51
N LEU A 53 9.77 10.40 -5.19
CA LEU A 53 9.25 9.97 -3.88
C LEU A 53 9.48 8.47 -3.64
N LEU A 54 9.22 7.62 -4.65
CA LEU A 54 9.47 6.17 -4.54
C LEU A 54 10.94 5.87 -4.25
N ASN A 55 11.85 6.54 -4.96
CA ASN A 55 13.28 6.38 -4.76
C ASN A 55 13.74 6.81 -3.36
N LEU A 56 13.23 7.94 -2.86
CA LEU A 56 13.52 8.45 -1.51
C LEU A 56 12.99 7.53 -0.41
N LEU A 57 11.87 6.85 -0.67
CA LEU A 57 11.25 5.91 0.26
C LEU A 57 11.78 4.47 0.10
N HIS A 58 12.63 4.21 -0.90
CA HIS A 58 13.13 2.88 -1.22
C HIS A 58 12.00 1.84 -1.44
N VAL A 59 10.92 2.26 -2.11
CA VAL A 59 9.76 1.41 -2.41
C VAL A 59 9.54 1.27 -3.91
N SER A 60 9.06 0.11 -4.34
CA SER A 60 8.68 -0.13 -5.74
C SER A 60 7.34 0.54 -6.06
N ALA A 61 7.13 0.83 -7.34
CA ALA A 61 5.84 1.35 -7.81
C ALA A 61 4.71 0.36 -7.55
N ASP A 62 4.93 -0.95 -7.74
CA ASP A 62 3.94 -2.00 -7.49
C ASP A 62 3.39 -1.97 -6.06
N MET A 63 4.27 -1.75 -5.07
CA MET A 63 3.88 -1.64 -3.67
C MET A 63 2.97 -0.45 -3.40
N VAL A 64 3.21 0.69 -4.06
CA VAL A 64 2.40 1.90 -3.90
C VAL A 64 1.12 1.85 -4.72
N LEU A 65 1.16 1.24 -5.90
CA LEU A 65 0.04 1.12 -6.83
C LEU A 65 -0.83 -0.11 -6.59
N THR A 66 -0.55 -0.90 -5.55
CA THR A 66 -1.14 -2.23 -5.34
C THR A 66 -2.67 -2.31 -5.34
N ASP A 67 -3.37 -1.21 -5.04
CA ASP A 67 -4.83 -1.12 -5.02
C ASP A 67 -5.45 -0.70 -6.36
N VAL A 68 -4.61 -0.27 -7.31
CA VAL A 68 -5.04 0.30 -8.60
C VAL A 68 -4.49 -0.43 -9.81
N VAL A 69 -3.60 -1.42 -9.62
CA VAL A 69 -3.12 -2.33 -10.66
C VAL A 69 -3.60 -3.76 -10.40
N ASP A 70 -4.10 -4.43 -11.44
CA ASP A 70 -4.63 -5.80 -11.34
C ASP A 70 -3.54 -6.80 -10.91
N THR A 71 -2.29 -6.58 -11.36
CA THR A 71 -1.12 -7.36 -10.94
C THR A 71 -0.78 -7.19 -9.46
N GLY A 72 -1.21 -6.10 -8.83
CA GLY A 72 -0.99 -5.81 -7.41
C GLY A 72 -1.61 -6.86 -6.49
N TYR A 73 -2.69 -7.53 -6.91
CA TYR A 73 -3.27 -8.65 -6.16
C TYR A 73 -2.30 -9.82 -5.99
N THR A 74 -1.48 -10.10 -7.01
CA THR A 74 -0.48 -11.19 -6.92
C THR A 74 0.59 -10.86 -5.87
N VAL A 75 0.98 -9.58 -5.77
CA VAL A 75 1.93 -9.11 -4.75
C VAL A 75 1.31 -9.15 -3.35
N LYS A 76 0.07 -8.66 -3.17
CA LYS A 76 -0.66 -8.75 -1.90
C LYS A 76 -0.84 -10.17 -1.41
N GLN A 77 -1.18 -11.10 -2.31
CA GLN A 77 -1.27 -12.53 -1.99
C GLN A 77 0.04 -13.06 -1.42
N SER A 78 1.17 -12.70 -2.05
CA SER A 78 2.50 -13.11 -1.55
C SER A 78 2.81 -12.53 -0.18
N MET A 79 2.52 -11.25 0.06
CA MET A 79 2.77 -10.59 1.36
C MET A 79 1.87 -11.17 2.47
N LEU A 80 0.59 -11.40 2.18
CA LEU A 80 -0.35 -12.02 3.13
C LEU A 80 0.09 -13.44 3.47
N ALA A 81 0.50 -14.24 2.47
CA ALA A 81 1.00 -15.59 2.69
C ALA A 81 2.22 -15.60 3.61
N GLU A 82 3.16 -14.66 3.43
CA GLU A 82 4.32 -14.52 4.30
C GLU A 82 3.93 -14.11 5.73
N GLN A 83 3.05 -13.12 5.89
CA GLN A 83 2.57 -12.69 7.20
C GLN A 83 1.87 -13.83 7.95
N VAL A 84 0.96 -14.54 7.28
CA VAL A 84 0.24 -15.70 7.84
C VAL A 84 1.19 -16.85 8.18
N GLY A 85 2.24 -17.05 7.37
CA GLY A 85 3.27 -18.06 7.62
C GLY A 85 4.04 -17.85 8.92
N ARG A 86 4.20 -16.58 9.36
CA ARG A 86 4.91 -16.20 10.59
C ARG A 86 4.08 -16.35 11.88
N LEU A 87 2.78 -16.64 11.77
CA LEU A 87 1.88 -16.74 12.93
C LEU A 87 1.91 -18.14 13.58
N PRO A 88 1.53 -18.25 14.87
CA PRO A 88 1.30 -19.54 15.53
C PRO A 88 0.23 -20.38 14.80
N ALA A 89 0.36 -21.71 14.88
CA ALA A 89 -0.52 -22.64 14.15
C ALA A 89 -2.02 -22.37 14.38
N ALA A 90 -2.42 -22.13 15.63
CA ALA A 90 -3.81 -21.85 15.99
C ALA A 90 -4.36 -20.55 15.38
N GLU A 91 -3.53 -19.51 15.20
CA GLU A 91 -3.94 -18.27 14.52
C GLU A 91 -4.08 -18.50 13.02
N ARG A 92 -3.10 -19.20 12.44
CA ARG A 92 -3.09 -19.53 11.02
C ARG A 92 -4.30 -20.36 10.60
N GLU A 93 -4.67 -21.38 11.40
CA GLU A 93 -5.87 -22.19 11.17
C GLU A 93 -7.15 -21.35 11.17
N ARG A 94 -7.28 -20.42 12.12
CA ARG A 94 -8.45 -19.52 12.17
C ARG A 94 -8.54 -18.61 10.97
N ILE A 95 -7.41 -18.03 10.53
CA ILE A 95 -7.37 -17.17 9.35
C ILE A 95 -7.79 -17.97 8.11
N TYR A 96 -7.23 -19.16 7.89
CA TYR A 96 -7.60 -19.99 6.75
C TYR A 96 -9.07 -20.42 6.77
N ALA A 97 -9.63 -20.73 7.95
CA ALA A 97 -11.05 -21.05 8.06
C ALA A 97 -11.94 -19.89 7.60
N VAL A 98 -11.63 -18.65 7.99
CA VAL A 98 -12.39 -17.46 7.56
C VAL A 98 -12.22 -17.21 6.06
N VAL A 99 -10.99 -17.31 5.54
CA VAL A 99 -10.72 -17.14 4.11
C VAL A 99 -11.51 -18.17 3.29
N GLN A 100 -11.54 -19.44 3.71
CA GLN A 100 -12.30 -20.48 3.03
C GLN A 100 -13.79 -20.16 2.99
N VAL A 101 -14.38 -19.73 4.11
CA VAL A 101 -15.80 -19.32 4.16
C VAL A 101 -16.11 -18.17 3.20
N LEU A 102 -15.20 -17.19 3.10
CA LEU A 102 -15.37 -16.05 2.19
C LEU A 102 -15.24 -16.47 0.71
N VAL A 103 -14.34 -17.41 0.40
CA VAL A 103 -14.19 -17.97 -0.95
C VAL A 103 -15.43 -18.77 -1.34
N ASP A 104 -15.90 -19.66 -0.46
CA ASP A 104 -17.09 -20.49 -0.73
C ASP A 104 -18.32 -19.61 -1.03
N ARG A 105 -18.50 -18.50 -0.29
CA ARG A 105 -19.59 -17.54 -0.53
C ARG A 105 -19.48 -16.78 -1.84
N ALA A 106 -18.26 -16.43 -2.24
CA ALA A 106 -18.03 -15.75 -3.52
C ALA A 106 -18.33 -16.69 -4.69
N ASP A 107 -17.99 -17.97 -4.57
CA ASP A 107 -18.23 -18.99 -5.59
C ASP A 107 -19.72 -19.39 -5.69
N THR A 108 -20.49 -19.33 -4.59
CA THR A 108 -21.95 -19.60 -4.61
C THR A 108 -22.78 -18.41 -5.10
N GLY A 109 -22.19 -17.24 -5.32
CA GLY A 109 -22.87 -16.06 -5.84
C GLY A 109 -23.77 -15.34 -4.82
N GLU A 110 -23.60 -15.59 -3.53
CA GLU A 110 -24.38 -14.97 -2.43
C GLU A 110 -23.78 -13.63 -1.96
N ALA A 111 -23.05 -12.92 -2.83
CA ALA A 111 -22.33 -11.69 -2.51
C ALA A 111 -23.19 -10.42 -2.71
#